data_AF-A0A196MGQ2-F1
#
_entry.id   AF-A0A196MGQ2-F1
#
_cell.length_a   1.000
_cell.length_b   1.000
_cell.length_c   1.000
_cell.angle_alpha   90.00
_cell.angle_beta   90.00
_cell.angle_gamma   90.00
#
_symmetry.space_group_name_H-M   'P 1'
#
loop_
_entity.id
_entity.type
_entity.pdbx_description
1 polymer ?
#
loop_
_entity_poly.entity_id
_entity_poly.type
_entity_poly.pdbx_seq_one_letter_code
_entity_poly.pdbx_strand_id
1 'polypeptide(L)' 'MANRKERAMFEKLKDAYVKARYSKHYRISEEELSWLGERVEELGRVVHIVCSEKIAQLEQAL' A
#
# COMPACT_ATOMS: atom_id res chain seq x y z
N MET A 1 4.73 -16.16 3.71
CA MET A 1 5.06 -15.55 5.01
C MET A 1 5.80 -14.25 4.75
N ALA A 2 5.33 -13.12 5.27
CA ALA A 2 6.04 -11.86 5.07
C ALA A 2 7.41 -11.90 5.79
N ASN A 3 8.49 -11.67 5.04
CA ASN A 3 9.84 -11.68 5.59
C ASN A 3 10.09 -10.42 6.46
N ARG A 4 11.16 -10.42 7.26
CA ARG A 4 11.47 -9.32 8.18
C ARG A 4 11.60 -7.96 7.48
N LYS A 5 12.08 -7.93 6.22
CA LYS A 5 12.25 -6.70 5.44
C LYS A 5 10.91 -6.12 5.02
N GLU A 6 9.98 -6.96 4.55
CA GLU A 6 8.63 -6.52 4.16
C GLU A 6 7.88 -5.90 5.34
N ARG A 7 7.99 -6.51 6.54
CA ARG A 7 7.42 -5.95 7.77
C ARG A 7 8.03 -4.59 8.11
N ALA A 8 9.35 -4.45 8.00
CA ALA A 8 10.03 -3.18 8.25
C ALA A 8 9.60 -2.09 7.26
N MET A 9 9.39 -2.42 5.98
CA MET A 9 8.89 -1.49 4.97
C MET A 9 7.46 -1.06 5.25
N PHE A 10 6.60 -2.00 5.65
CA PHE A 10 5.24 -1.66 6.05
C PHE A 10 5.19 -0.72 7.26
N GLU A 11 6.01 -0.98 8.29
CA GLU A 11 6.10 -0.06 9.44
C GLU A 11 6.67 1.30 9.05
N LYS A 12 7.65 1.34 8.14
CA LYS A 12 8.20 2.59 7.59
C LYS A 12 7.17 3.41 6.81
N LEU A 13 6.28 2.74 6.06
CA LEU A 13 5.14 3.36 5.38
C LEU A 13 4.13 3.92 6.40
N LYS A 14 3.76 3.16 7.44
CA LYS A 14 2.87 3.62 8.50
C LYS A 14 3.43 4.84 9.23
N ASP A 15 4.71 4.79 9.58
CA ASP A 15 5.42 5.89 10.23
C ASP A 15 5.42 7.16 9.38
N ALA A 16 5.46 7.04 8.05
CA ALA A 16 5.46 8.16 7.12
C ALA A 16 4.26 9.09 7.32
N TYR A 17 3.09 8.54 7.66
CA TYR A 17 1.85 9.31 7.83
C TYR A 17 1.99 10.50 8.79
N VAL A 18 2.77 10.32 9.86
CA VAL A 18 3.05 11.38 10.84
C VAL A 18 4.46 11.93 10.66
N LYS A 19 5.46 11.05 10.60
CA LYS A 19 6.87 11.45 10.71
C LYS A 19 7.37 12.19 9.47
N ALA A 20 6.85 11.91 8.28
CA ALA A 20 7.27 12.61 7.07
C ALA A 20 6.93 14.12 7.10
N ARG A 21 5.91 14.52 7.86
CA ARG A 21 5.49 15.92 8.01
C ARG A 21 6.19 16.66 9.15
N TYR A 22 6.46 15.96 10.26
CA TYR A 22 6.85 16.61 11.52
C TYR A 22 8.26 16.24 12.01
N SER A 23 8.87 15.16 11.50
CA SER A 23 10.18 14.70 11.95
C SER A 23 11.28 15.05 10.96
N LYS A 24 12.24 15.87 11.39
CA LYS A 24 13.48 16.14 10.62
C LYS A 24 14.36 14.91 10.44
N HIS A 25 14.14 13.85 11.23
CA HIS A 25 14.90 12.61 11.22
C HIS A 25 14.25 11.52 10.35
N TYR A 26 13.03 11.72 9.85
CA TYR A 26 12.43 10.76 8.93
C TYR A 26 13.24 10.74 7.63
N ARG A 27 13.63 9.54 7.21
CA ARG A 27 14.37 9.29 5.97
C ARG A 27 13.79 8.06 5.30
N ILE A 28 13.50 8.19 4.03
CA ILE A 28 13.13 7.12 3.12
C ILE A 28 13.97 7.29 1.87
N SER A 29 14.59 6.21 1.42
CA SER A 29 15.36 6.19 0.18
C SER A 29 14.43 6.04 -1.02
N GLU A 30 14.94 6.37 -2.21
CA GLU A 30 14.22 6.17 -3.46
C GLU A 30 13.90 4.69 -3.70
N GLU A 31 14.84 3.78 -3.41
CA GLU A 31 14.62 2.33 -3.54
C GLU A 31 13.47 1.85 -2.65
N GLU A 32 13.44 2.27 -1.38
CA GLU A 32 12.37 1.91 -0.45
C GLU A 32 11.02 2.50 -0.89
N LEU A 33 11.02 3.74 -1.42
CA LEU A 33 9.81 4.39 -1.91
C LEU A 33 9.27 3.69 -3.16
N SER A 34 10.13 3.38 -4.12
CA SER A 34 9.78 2.64 -5.34
C SER A 34 9.23 1.26 -5.00
N TRP A 35 9.88 0.54 -4.09
CA TRP A 35 9.41 -0.76 -3.62
C TRP A 35 8.00 -0.66 -2.99
N LEU A 36 7.75 0.34 -2.15
CA LEU A 36 6.42 0.58 -1.56
C LEU A 36 5.40 0.95 -2.64
N GLY A 37 5.78 1.76 -3.62
CA GLY A 37 4.94 2.14 -4.75
C GLY A 37 4.41 0.92 -5.51
N GLU A 38 5.30 0.00 -5.89
CA GLU A 38 4.89 -1.24 -6.58
C GLU A 38 3.90 -2.08 -5.76
N ARG A 39 4.06 -2.13 -4.42
CA ARG A 39 3.13 -2.86 -3.54
C ARG A 39 1.76 -2.18 -3.48
N VAL A 40 1.72 -0.85 -3.48
CA VAL A 40 0.47 -0.08 -3.50
C VAL A 40 -0.24 -0.23 -4.85
N GLU A 41 0.50 -0.26 -5.95
CA GLU A 41 -0.08 -0.52 -7.27
C GLU A 41 -0.72 -1.91 -7.38
N GLU A 42 -0.04 -2.94 -6.87
CA GLU A 42 -0.60 -4.30 -6.81
C GLU A 42 -1.86 -4.34 -5.95
N LEU A 43 -1.84 -3.69 -4.79
CA LEU A 43 -3.03 -3.58 -3.95
C LEU A 43 -4.18 -2.89 -4.71
N GLY A 44 -3.89 -1.80 -5.43
CA GLY A 44 -4.87 -1.09 -6.25
C GLY A 44 -5.49 -1.97 -7.33
N ARG A 45 -4.67 -2.80 -8.01
CA ARG A 45 -5.17 -3.78 -9.00
C ARG A 45 -6.13 -4.79 -8.36
N VAL A 46 -5.73 -5.41 -7.26
CA VAL A 46 -6.55 -6.42 -6.57
C VAL A 46 -7.86 -5.81 -6.08
N VAL A 47 -7.81 -4.63 -5.45
CA VAL A 47 -9.00 -3.92 -4.99
C VAL A 47 -9.92 -3.59 -6.17
N HIS A 48 -9.38 -3.12 -7.29
CA HIS A 48 -10.17 -2.81 -8.46
C HIS A 48 -10.93 -4.03 -8.98
N ILE A 49 -10.25 -5.19 -9.10
CA ILE A 49 -10.88 -6.44 -9.54
C ILE A 49 -12.02 -6.82 -8.59
N VAL A 50 -11.74 -6.91 -7.28
CA VAL A 50 -12.73 -7.33 -6.28
C VAL A 50 -13.94 -6.37 -6.26
N CYS A 51 -13.70 -5.07 -6.34
CA CYS A 51 -14.78 -4.09 -6.38
C CYS A 51 -15.62 -4.20 -7.66
N SER A 52 -14.99 -4.32 -8.83
CA SER A 52 -15.69 -4.48 -10.10
C SER A 52 -16.53 -5.76 -10.14
N GLU A 53 -15.99 -6.88 -9.66
CA GLU A 53 -16.74 -8.14 -9.53
C GLU A 53 -17.95 -7.97 -8.61
N LYS A 54 -17.76 -7.30 -7.46
CA LYS A 54 -18.84 -7.08 -6.50
C LYS A 54 -19.94 -6.19 -7.07
N ILE A 55 -19.58 -5.15 -7.82
CA ILE A 55 -20.52 -4.25 -8.47
C ILE A 55 -21.34 -5.03 -9.51
N ALA A 56 -20.70 -5.80 -10.39
CA ALA A 56 -21.38 -6.59 -11.41
C ALA A 56 -22.38 -7.60 -10.79
N GLN A 57 -22.01 -8.25 -9.68
CA GLN A 57 -22.93 -9.13 -8.95
C GLN A 57 -24.16 -8.40 -8.41
N LEU A 58 -23.98 -7.17 -7.90
CA LEU A 58 -25.08 -6.37 -7.37
C LEU A 58 -26.01 -5.87 -8.49
N GLU A 59 -25.44 -5.51 -9.65
CA GLU A 59 -26.21 -5.12 -10.83
C GLU A 59 -27.06 -6.26 -11.39
N GLN A 60 -26.57 -7.50 -11.35
CA GLN A 60 -27.33 -8.68 -11.80
C GLN A 60 -28.42 -9.10 -10.81
N ALA A 61 -28.35 -8.67 -9.55
CA ALA A 61 -29.34 -8.98 -8.52
C ALA A 61 -30.49 -7.95 -8.46
N LEU A 62 -30.42 -6.90 -9.28
CA LEU A 62 -31.45 -5.88 -9.49
C LEU A 62 -32.34 -6.27 -10.68
#